data_AF-A0A7Y0SIE8-F1
#
_entry.id   AF-A0A7Y0SIE8-F1
#
_cell.length_a   1.000
_cell.length_b   1.000
_cell.length_c   1.000
_cell.angle_alpha   90.00
_cell.angle_beta   90.00
_cell.angle_gamma   90.00
#
_symmetry.space_group_name_H-M   'P 1'
#
loop_
_entity.id
_entity.type
_entity.pdbx_description
1 polymer ?
#
loop_
_entity_poly.entity_id
_entity_poly.type
_entity_poly.pdbx_seq_one_letter_code
_entity_poly.pdbx_strand_id
1 'polypeptide(L)'
;LSEEYDAVCLAVGASQAVEMHYTGSDLEGCYLGVDYLKDYVTEQNYVTGQKVAVIGGGNTAIDCARTARRAGADTTLIYRRT
;
A
#
# COMPACT_ATOMS: atom_id res chain seq x y z
N LEU A 1 -6.47 19.36 25.82
CA LEU A 1 -5.08 18.87 25.63
C LEU A 1 -4.03 19.78 26.26
N SER A 2 -3.80 21.00 25.75
CA SER A 2 -2.81 21.94 26.31
C SER A 2 -3.20 22.50 27.68
N GLU A 3 -4.48 22.45 28.04
CA GLU A 3 -4.99 22.86 29.36
C GLU A 3 -5.07 21.70 30.37
N GLU A 4 -4.89 20.45 29.92
CA GLU A 4 -5.14 19.24 30.74
C GLU A 4 -3.88 18.41 31.02
N TYR A 5 -2.79 18.67 30.31
CA TYR A 5 -1.55 17.88 30.39
C TYR A 5 -0.32 18.80 30.41
N ASP A 6 0.69 18.42 31.19
CA ASP A 6 1.96 19.16 31.29
C ASP A 6 2.81 19.07 30.00
N ALA A 7 2.62 18.02 29.19
CA ALA A 7 3.28 17.84 27.90
C ALA A 7 2.48 16.92 26.97
N VAL A 8 2.70 17.06 25.65
CA VAL A 8 2.04 16.25 24.61
C VAL A 8 3.09 15.75 23.61
N CYS A 9 3.04 14.46 23.28
CA CYS A 9 3.83 13.85 22.20
C CYS A 9 2.93 13.45 21.04
N LEU A 10 3.24 13.93 19.84
CA LEU A 10 2.53 13.55 18.62
C LEU A 10 3.28 12.44 17.88
N ALA A 11 2.74 11.23 17.93
CA ALA A 11 3.33 10.03 17.32
C ALA A 11 2.36 9.34 16.33
N VAL A 12 1.61 10.13 15.54
CA VAL A 12 0.57 9.63 14.62
C VAL A 12 1.13 8.90 13.38
N GLY A 13 2.44 9.03 13.12
CA GLY A 13 3.08 8.41 11.96
C GLY A 13 2.65 9.02 10.62
N ALA A 14 2.98 8.32 9.53
CA ALA A 14 2.64 8.70 8.16
C ALA A 14 1.70 7.67 7.54
N SER A 15 0.39 7.84 7.75
CA SER A 15 -0.63 6.88 7.32
C SER A 15 -1.21 7.16 5.94
N GLN A 16 -1.00 8.36 5.39
CA GLN A 16 -1.51 8.72 4.08
C GLN A 16 -0.64 8.08 2.99
N ALA A 17 -1.27 7.32 2.11
CA ALA A 17 -0.62 6.79 0.93
C ALA A 17 -0.29 7.91 -0.06
N VAL A 18 0.81 7.74 -0.81
CA VAL A 18 1.25 8.70 -1.83
C VAL A 18 0.91 8.15 -3.20
N GLU A 19 0.11 8.89 -3.94
CA GLU A 19 -0.25 8.55 -5.31
C GLU A 19 0.91 8.80 -6.28
N MET A 20 1.00 7.96 -7.31
CA MET A 20 1.80 8.23 -8.49
C MET A 20 0.87 8.67 -9.61
N HIS A 21 0.99 9.92 -10.05
CA HIS A 21 0.15 10.44 -11.13
C HIS A 21 0.65 9.95 -12.49
N TYR A 22 -0.05 8.99 -13.06
CA TYR A 22 0.14 8.52 -14.43
C TYR A 22 -1.21 8.24 -15.09
N THR A 23 -1.24 8.22 -16.42
CA THR A 23 -2.48 7.95 -17.16
C THR A 23 -3.03 6.57 -16.77
N GLY A 24 -4.25 6.53 -16.22
CA GLY A 24 -4.91 5.31 -15.78
C GLY A 24 -4.59 4.88 -14.34
N SER A 25 -4.02 5.75 -13.51
CA SER A 25 -3.79 5.47 -12.08
C SER A 25 -5.08 5.31 -11.25
N ASP A 26 -6.22 5.71 -11.81
CA ASP A 26 -7.57 5.66 -11.25
C ASP A 26 -8.42 4.50 -11.77
N LEU A 27 -7.86 3.66 -12.66
CA LEU A 27 -8.55 2.48 -13.17
C LEU A 27 -8.79 1.45 -12.05
N GLU A 28 -9.88 0.69 -12.18
CA GLU A 28 -10.18 -0.43 -11.29
C GLU A 28 -8.99 -1.42 -11.25
N GLY A 29 -8.62 -1.84 -10.04
CA GLY A 29 -7.46 -2.68 -9.80
C GLY A 29 -6.13 -1.93 -9.59
N CYS A 30 -6.11 -0.60 -9.73
CA CYS A 30 -4.99 0.24 -9.28
C CYS A 30 -5.17 0.59 -7.80
N TYR A 31 -4.35 0.01 -6.93
CA TYR A 31 -4.40 0.24 -5.49
C TYR A 31 -3.12 0.85 -4.97
N LEU A 32 -3.24 1.76 -4.00
CA LEU A 32 -2.09 2.27 -3.27
C LEU A 32 -1.59 1.22 -2.27
N GLY A 33 -0.27 1.10 -2.13
CA GLY A 33 0.32 -0.02 -1.40
C GLY A 33 -0.09 -0.11 0.08
N VAL A 34 -0.15 1.03 0.77
CA VAL A 34 -0.58 1.08 2.18
C VAL A 34 -2.05 0.72 2.31
N ASP A 35 -2.90 1.21 1.40
CA ASP A 35 -4.34 0.94 1.42
C ASP A 35 -4.63 -0.53 1.08
N TYR A 36 -3.92 -1.11 0.11
CA TYR A 36 -4.00 -2.53 -0.22
C TYR A 36 -3.62 -3.42 0.97
N LEU A 37 -2.52 -3.10 1.66
CA LEU A 37 -2.09 -3.87 2.83
C LEU A 37 -3.06 -3.72 4.00
N LYS A 38 -3.62 -2.53 4.20
CA LYS A 38 -4.64 -2.27 5.22
C LYS A 38 -5.91 -3.04 4.92
N ASP A 39 -6.44 -2.94 3.70
CA ASP A 39 -7.65 -3.64 3.28
C ASP A 39 -7.50 -5.16 3.41
N TYR A 40 -6.35 -5.71 3.03
CA TYR A 40 -6.06 -7.16 3.15
C TYR A 40 -6.20 -7.69 4.58
N VAL A 41 -5.88 -6.88 5.60
CA VAL A 41 -5.98 -7.29 7.01
C VAL A 41 -7.28 -6.85 7.68
N THR A 42 -8.09 -6.00 7.04
CA THR A 42 -9.36 -5.51 7.58
C THR A 42 -10.56 -6.08 6.83
N GLU A 43 -11.01 -5.40 5.78
CA GLU A 43 -12.33 -5.60 5.16
C GLU A 43 -12.24 -6.52 3.93
N GLN A 44 -11.04 -6.66 3.34
CA GLN A 44 -10.78 -7.48 2.16
C GLN A 44 -11.68 -7.13 0.97
N ASN A 45 -11.95 -5.84 0.75
CA ASN A 45 -12.75 -5.37 -0.37
C ASN A 45 -12.00 -5.40 -1.69
N TYR A 46 -10.66 -5.29 -1.66
CA TYR A 46 -9.84 -5.23 -2.85
C TYR A 46 -9.62 -6.61 -3.45
N VAL A 47 -9.97 -6.74 -4.72
CA VAL A 47 -9.82 -7.98 -5.48
C VAL A 47 -8.68 -7.81 -6.48
N THR A 48 -7.67 -8.65 -6.35
CA THR A 48 -6.58 -8.72 -7.33
C THR A 48 -6.88 -9.75 -8.40
N GLY A 49 -6.48 -9.47 -9.65
CA GLY A 49 -6.50 -10.47 -10.72
C GLY A 49 -5.43 -11.56 -10.57
N GLN A 50 -5.37 -12.46 -11.54
CA GLN A 50 -4.37 -13.54 -11.57
C GLN A 50 -2.94 -13.05 -11.78
N LYS A 51 -2.76 -11.86 -12.37
CA LYS A 51 -1.47 -11.23 -12.60
C LYS A 51 -1.43 -9.88 -11.90
N VAL A 52 -0.42 -9.65 -11.08
CA VAL A 52 -0.27 -8.42 -10.29
C VAL A 52 1.11 -7.82 -10.57
N ALA A 53 1.12 -6.52 -10.90
CA ALA A 53 2.34 -5.73 -10.96
C ALA A 53 2.42 -4.84 -9.72
N VAL A 54 3.56 -4.84 -9.04
CA VAL A 54 3.82 -3.97 -7.89
C VAL A 54 4.90 -2.96 -8.27
N ILE A 55 4.57 -1.68 -8.19
CA ILE A 55 5.48 -0.59 -8.57
C ILE A 55 6.19 -0.06 -7.32
N GLY A 56 7.51 -0.24 -7.25
CA GLY A 56 8.33 0.20 -6.12
C GLY A 56 9.42 -0.78 -5.74
N GLY A 57 10.22 -0.44 -4.72
CA GLY A 57 11.29 -1.31 -4.22
C GLY A 57 11.62 -1.13 -2.74
N GLY A 58 10.76 -0.43 -1.99
CA GLY A 58 10.86 -0.36 -0.53
C GLY A 58 10.09 -1.50 0.15
N ASN A 59 10.08 -1.51 1.48
CA ASN A 59 9.41 -2.55 2.28
C ASN A 59 7.93 -2.71 1.91
N THR A 60 7.18 -1.60 1.76
CA THR A 60 5.78 -1.63 1.34
C THR A 60 5.60 -2.38 0.01
N ALA A 61 6.48 -2.17 -0.97
CA ALA A 61 6.40 -2.86 -2.25
C ALA A 61 6.63 -4.37 -2.10
N ILE A 62 7.59 -4.77 -1.27
CA ILE A 62 7.87 -6.19 -0.97
C ILE A 62 6.69 -6.82 -0.22
N ASP A 63 6.10 -6.12 0.73
CA ASP A 63 4.94 -6.61 1.47
C ASP A 63 3.72 -6.77 0.55
N CYS A 64 3.41 -5.78 -0.30
CA CYS A 64 2.36 -5.91 -1.31
C CYS A 64 2.60 -7.11 -2.22
N ALA A 65 3.82 -7.28 -2.74
CA ALA A 65 4.14 -8.39 -3.64
C ALA A 65 4.01 -9.75 -2.95
N ARG A 66 4.45 -9.84 -1.69
CA ARG A 66 4.35 -11.06 -0.89
C ARG A 66 2.90 -11.37 -0.49
N THR A 67 2.07 -10.35 -0.29
CA THR A 67 0.64 -10.50 -0.01
C THR A 67 -0.11 -10.98 -1.26
N ALA A 68 0.10 -10.34 -2.41
CA ALA A 68 -0.48 -10.75 -3.69
C ALA A 68 -0.11 -12.20 -4.07
N ARG A 69 1.17 -12.57 -3.89
CA ARG A 69 1.65 -13.94 -4.13
C ARG A 69 0.98 -14.96 -3.20
N ARG A 70 0.71 -14.61 -1.93
CA ARG A 70 -0.02 -15.49 -1.00
C ARG A 70 -1.49 -15.62 -1.33
N ALA A 71 -2.07 -14.61 -1.94
CA ALA A 71 -3.42 -14.65 -2.51
C ALA A 71 -3.49 -15.47 -3.83
N GLY A 72 -2.37 -15.99 -4.33
CA GLY A 72 -2.31 -16.85 -5.51
C GLY A 72 -2.02 -16.15 -6.83
N ALA A 73 -1.68 -14.85 -6.81
CA ALA A 73 -1.37 -14.11 -8.02
C ALA A 73 0.06 -14.35 -8.52
N ASP A 74 0.22 -14.42 -9.84
CA ASP A 74 1.51 -14.29 -10.54
C ASP A 74 1.99 -12.84 -10.42
N THR A 75 3.02 -12.61 -9.60
CA THR A 75 3.37 -11.28 -9.11
C THR A 75 4.72 -10.83 -9.66
N THR A 76 4.75 -9.65 -10.28
CA THR A 76 5.96 -8.99 -10.79
C THR A 76 6.25 -7.71 -10.02
N LEU A 77 7.48 -7.59 -9.49
CA LEU A 77 7.96 -6.34 -8.88
C LEU A 77 8.67 -5.48 -9.94
N ILE A 78 8.24 -4.24 -10.08
CA ILE A 78 8.81 -3.27 -11.02
C ILE A 78 9.55 -2.21 -10.21
N TYR A 79 10.88 -2.25 -10.29
CA TYR A 79 11.76 -1.32 -9.58
C TYR A 79 12.62 -0.53 -10.57
N ARG A 80 12.71 0.78 -10.33
CA ARG A 80 13.35 1.74 -11.26
C ARG A 80 14.88 1.82 -11.15
N ARG A 81 15.48 1.12 -10.19
CA ARG A 81 16.95 1.16 -9.99
C ARG A 81 17.55 -0.23 -10.22
N THR A 82 18.86 -0.22 -10.44
CA THR A 82 19.75 -1.39 -10.54
C THR A 82 20.35 -1.72 -9.19
#